data_AF-A0A951JWU4-F1
#
_entry.id   AF-A0A951JWU4-F1
#
_cell.length_a   1.000
_cell.length_b   1.000
_cell.length_c   1.000
_cell.angle_alpha   90.00
_cell.angle_beta   90.00
_cell.angle_gamma   90.00
#
_symmetry.space_group_name_H-M   'P 1'
#
loop_
_entity.id
_entity.type
_entity.pdbx_description
1 polymer ?
#
loop_
_entity_poly.entity_id
_entity_poly.type
_entity_poly.pdbx_seq_one_letter_code
_entity_poly.pdbx_strand_id
1 'polypeptide(L)'
;MIRKIHEAREEEGFTLIELLVVVIIIGILAAIAIPTFLNQREKAWQSAAKSDLRNSAVVMEEHFNDTGSYANYAGTFKTSDGVTVTIAATPAASTTVYCLNADHAKLGAAGSVDFHLNSTVGKPAANACA
;
A
#
# COMPACT_ATOMS: atom_id res chain seq x y z
N MET A 1 -57.75 0.67 -50.60
CA MET A 1 -56.57 1.54 -50.45
C MET A 1 -56.03 1.32 -49.05
N ILE A 2 -54.82 0.76 -48.91
CA ILE A 2 -53.91 0.85 -47.75
C ILE A 2 -52.68 -0.02 -48.13
N ARG A 3 -51.53 0.62 -48.33
CA ARG A 3 -50.25 -0.04 -48.64
C ARG A 3 -49.43 -0.02 -47.35
N LYS A 4 -49.17 -1.18 -46.76
CA LYS A 4 -48.29 -1.34 -45.59
C LYS A 4 -46.84 -1.05 -46.01
N ILE A 5 -46.20 -0.10 -45.35
CA ILE A 5 -44.76 0.13 -45.42
C ILE A 5 -44.17 -0.71 -44.28
N HIS A 6 -43.44 -1.77 -44.61
CA HIS A 6 -42.56 -2.44 -43.63
C HIS A 6 -41.27 -1.62 -43.58
N GLU A 7 -41.06 -0.90 -42.48
CA GLU A 7 -39.76 -0.34 -42.15
C GLU A 7 -38.82 -1.50 -41.80
N ALA A 8 -37.92 -1.83 -42.73
CA ALA A 8 -36.78 -2.68 -42.43
C ALA A 8 -35.84 -1.89 -41.51
N ARG A 9 -35.81 -2.27 -40.23
CA ARG A 9 -34.84 -1.73 -39.28
C ARG A 9 -33.47 -2.25 -39.73
N GLU A 10 -32.63 -1.37 -40.26
CA GLU A 10 -31.25 -1.72 -40.59
C GLU A 10 -30.52 -2.09 -39.29
N GLU A 11 -30.21 -3.37 -39.12
CA GLU A 11 -29.28 -3.81 -38.08
C GLU A 11 -27.87 -3.42 -38.54
N GLU A 12 -27.43 -2.23 -38.14
CA GLU A 12 -26.04 -1.77 -38.33
C GLU A 12 -25.10 -2.70 -37.53
N GLY A 13 -24.41 -3.59 -38.25
CA GLY A 13 -23.38 -4.46 -37.68
C GLY A 13 -22.09 -3.69 -37.43
N PHE A 14 -21.46 -3.96 -36.28
CA PHE A 14 -20.15 -3.41 -35.94
C PHE A 14 -19.09 -3.89 -36.94
N THR A 15 -18.29 -2.98 -37.49
CA THR A 15 -17.26 -3.38 -38.46
C THR A 15 -16.02 -3.93 -37.75
N LEU A 16 -15.35 -4.91 -38.38
CA LEU A 16 -14.08 -5.44 -37.84
C LEU A 16 -12.99 -4.36 -37.75
N ILE A 17 -13.03 -3.37 -38.64
CA ILE A 17 -12.07 -2.25 -38.62
C ILE A 17 -12.31 -1.30 -37.45
N GLU A 18 -13.56 -1.09 -37.04
CA GLU A 18 -13.89 -0.30 -35.84
C GLU A 18 -13.34 -0.98 -34.59
N LEU A 19 -13.52 -2.30 -34.44
CA LEU A 19 -12.94 -3.01 -33.29
C LEU A 19 -11.42 -3.02 -33.34
N LEU A 20 -10.82 -3.12 -34.52
CA LEU A 20 -9.36 -3.11 -34.68
C LEU A 20 -8.74 -1.80 -34.19
N VAL A 21 -9.29 -0.65 -34.59
CA VAL A 21 -8.76 0.65 -34.15
C VAL A 21 -8.93 0.84 -32.64
N VAL A 22 -10.05 0.38 -32.06
CA VAL A 22 -10.30 0.48 -30.62
C VAL A 22 -9.28 -0.32 -29.80
N VAL A 23 -8.99 -1.57 -30.17
CA VAL A 23 -8.00 -2.38 -29.43
C VAL A 23 -6.58 -1.82 -29.57
N ILE A 24 -6.25 -1.19 -30.70
CA ILE A 24 -4.97 -0.48 -30.88
C ILE A 24 -4.87 0.69 -29.91
N ILE A 25 -5.92 1.52 -29.81
CA ILE A 25 -5.92 2.68 -28.91
C ILE A 25 -5.82 2.21 -27.44
N ILE A 26 -6.63 1.23 -27.03
CA ILE A 26 -6.58 0.68 -25.67
C ILE A 26 -5.20 0.05 -25.38
N GLY A 27 -4.59 -0.61 -26.38
CA GLY A 27 -3.25 -1.18 -26.27
C GLY A 27 -2.18 -0.11 -25.97
N ILE A 28 -2.22 1.03 -26.66
CA ILE A 28 -1.29 2.15 -26.43
C ILE A 28 -1.50 2.74 -25.02
N LEU A 29 -2.76 2.95 -24.62
CA LEU A 29 -3.06 3.49 -23.29
C LEU A 29 -2.63 2.53 -22.17
N ALA A 30 -2.91 1.23 -22.32
CA ALA A 30 -2.54 0.21 -21.35
C ALA A 30 -1.02 0.09 -21.18
N ALA A 31 -0.25 0.18 -22.28
CA ALA A 31 1.20 0.11 -22.24
C ALA A 31 1.84 1.19 -21.34
N ILE A 32 1.26 2.40 -21.29
CA ILE A 32 1.74 3.50 -20.43
C ILE A 32 1.13 3.41 -19.02
N ALA A 33 -0.16 3.06 -18.94
CA ALA A 33 -0.91 3.06 -17.68
C ALA A 33 -0.48 1.95 -16.73
N ILE A 34 -0.24 0.72 -17.22
CA ILE A 34 0.11 -0.44 -16.39
C ILE A 34 1.37 -0.23 -15.55
N PRO A 35 2.55 0.12 -16.12
CA PRO A 35 3.76 0.29 -15.30
C PRO A 35 3.60 1.44 -14.28
N THR A 36 2.93 2.51 -14.67
CA THR A 36 2.65 3.65 -13.79
C THR A 36 1.75 3.25 -12.62
N PHE A 37 0.67 2.51 -12.90
CA PHE A 37 -0.25 2.01 -11.89
C PHE A 37 0.43 1.06 -10.90
N LEU A 38 1.28 0.15 -11.38
CA LEU A 38 2.03 -0.76 -10.52
C LEU A 38 2.95 -0.01 -9.54
N ASN A 39 3.67 1.00 -10.02
CA ASN A 39 4.53 1.84 -9.18
C ASN A 39 3.71 2.68 -8.17
N GLN A 40 2.58 3.25 -8.60
CA GLN A 40 1.69 3.98 -7.67
C GLN A 40 1.15 3.08 -6.56
N ARG A 41 0.79 1.84 -6.89
CA ARG A 41 0.33 0.85 -5.91
C ARG A 41 1.42 0.48 -4.92
N GLU A 42 2.66 0.30 -5.39
CA GLU A 42 3.80 0.06 -4.50
C GLU A 42 4.05 1.22 -3.55
N LYS A 43 4.02 2.46 -4.05
CA LYS A 43 4.12 3.68 -3.22
C LYS A 43 2.99 3.77 -2.20
N ALA A 44 1.78 3.35 -2.56
CA ALA A 44 0.64 3.32 -1.64
C ALA A 44 0.89 2.33 -0.48
N TRP A 45 1.41 1.13 -0.76
CA TRP A 45 1.79 0.16 0.27
C TRP A 45 2.89 0.70 1.19
N GLN A 46 3.93 1.32 0.64
CA GLN A 46 4.98 1.97 1.44
C GLN A 46 4.42 3.10 2.31
N SER A 47 3.47 3.88 1.79
CA SER A 47 2.82 4.95 2.54
C SER A 47 1.96 4.41 3.69
N ALA A 48 1.24 3.30 3.47
CA ALA A 48 0.46 2.63 4.50
C ALA A 48 1.36 2.15 5.65
N ALA A 49 2.44 1.42 5.34
CA ALA A 49 3.40 0.95 6.34
C ALA A 49 4.02 2.11 7.15
N LYS A 50 4.42 3.20 6.49
CA LYS A 50 4.93 4.41 7.17
C LYS A 50 3.89 5.10 8.05
N SER A 51 2.62 5.08 7.66
CA SER A 51 1.53 5.64 8.45
C SER A 51 1.29 4.81 9.70
N ASP A 52 1.22 3.49 9.56
CA ASP A 52 1.00 2.58 10.69
C ASP A 52 2.17 2.58 11.67
N LEU A 53 3.40 2.76 11.20
CA LEU A 53 4.56 2.99 12.08
C LEU A 53 4.39 4.23 12.95
N ARG A 54 3.93 5.35 12.39
CA ARG A 54 3.71 6.57 13.17
C ARG A 54 2.61 6.37 14.21
N ASN A 55 1.52 5.71 13.82
CA ASN A 55 0.45 5.38 14.75
C ASN A 55 0.95 4.46 15.88
N SER A 56 1.77 3.47 15.54
CA SER A 56 2.36 2.54 16.49
C SER A 56 3.38 3.21 17.43
N ALA A 57 4.13 4.18 16.92
CA ALA A 57 5.02 5.01 17.71
C ALA A 57 4.24 5.78 18.79
N VAL A 58 3.10 6.39 18.43
CA VAL A 58 2.23 7.07 19.41
C VAL A 58 1.78 6.11 20.53
N VAL A 59 1.48 4.86 20.20
CA VAL A 59 1.13 3.84 21.21
C VAL A 59 2.30 3.50 22.12
N MET A 60 3.53 3.46 21.59
CA MET A 60 4.73 3.28 22.42
C MET A 60 4.95 4.47 23.36
N GLU A 61 4.74 5.71 22.89
CA GLU A 61 4.82 6.92 23.72
C GLU A 61 3.74 6.91 24.83
N GLU A 62 2.52 6.46 24.51
CA GLU A 62 1.45 6.27 25.49
C GLU A 62 1.86 5.26 26.57
N HIS A 63 2.40 4.10 26.17
CA HIS A 63 2.90 3.09 27.11
C HIS A 63 4.04 3.63 28.01
N PHE A 64 4.92 4.46 27.48
CA PHE A 64 5.96 5.12 28.29
C PHE A 64 5.37 6.13 29.27
N ASN A 65 4.32 6.87 28.90
CA ASN A 65 3.64 7.78 29.83
C ASN A 65 2.97 7.04 30.99
N ASP A 66 2.45 5.83 30.75
CA ASP A 66 1.79 5.02 31.77
C ASP A 66 2.78 4.28 32.69
N THR A 67 3.88 3.76 32.13
CA THR A 67 4.78 2.84 32.84
C THR A 67 6.19 3.40 33.09
N GLY A 68 6.54 4.53 32.49
CA GLY A 68 7.88 5.11 32.53
C GLY A 68 8.94 4.30 31.77
N SER A 69 8.54 3.36 30.90
CA SER A 69 9.44 2.45 30.20
C SER A 69 8.84 2.00 28.87
N TYR A 70 9.64 1.91 27.80
CA TYR A 70 9.19 1.28 26.55
C TYR A 70 9.26 -0.25 26.58
N ALA A 71 9.95 -0.82 27.58
CA ALA A 71 10.12 -2.26 27.70
C ALA A 71 8.81 -2.98 28.01
N ASN A 72 8.76 -4.28 27.68
CA ASN A 72 7.67 -5.20 28.02
C ASN A 72 6.28 -4.76 27.52
N TYR A 73 6.22 -3.95 26.46
CA TYR A 73 4.96 -3.68 25.78
C TYR A 73 4.38 -5.01 25.23
N ALA A 74 3.24 -5.41 25.76
CA ALA A 74 2.54 -6.65 25.39
C ALA A 74 1.26 -6.40 24.55
N GLY A 75 1.01 -5.15 24.18
CA GLY A 75 -0.13 -4.78 23.35
C GLY A 75 0.06 -5.13 21.88
N THR A 76 -1.02 -5.00 21.11
CA THR A 76 -0.99 -5.21 19.65
C THR A 76 -1.11 -3.87 18.94
N PHE A 77 -0.31 -3.66 17.89
CA PHE A 77 -0.45 -2.47 17.06
C PHE A 77 -1.64 -2.61 16.11
N LYS A 78 -2.40 -1.53 15.93
CA LYS A 78 -3.42 -1.47 14.89
C LYS A 78 -2.73 -1.20 13.56
N THR A 79 -2.90 -2.11 12.62
CA THR A 79 -2.31 -2.01 11.28
C THR A 79 -3.37 -2.05 10.20
N SER A 80 -3.05 -1.44 9.07
CA SER A 80 -3.82 -1.50 7.85
C SER A 80 -3.69 -2.88 7.20
N ASP A 81 -4.59 -3.21 6.26
CA ASP A 81 -4.53 -4.50 5.57
C ASP A 81 -3.17 -4.73 4.89
N GLY A 82 -2.63 -5.93 5.07
CA GLY A 82 -1.32 -6.32 4.56
C GLY A 82 -0.11 -5.73 5.28
N VAL A 83 -0.28 -4.81 6.25
CA VAL A 83 0.82 -4.23 7.04
C VAL A 83 1.02 -5.02 8.34
N THR A 84 2.27 -5.36 8.65
CA THR A 84 2.68 -5.93 9.94
C THR A 84 3.66 -5.01 10.63
N VAL A 85 3.37 -4.60 11.87
CA VAL A 85 4.28 -3.81 12.71
C VAL A 85 4.77 -4.65 13.87
N THR A 86 6.08 -4.64 14.11
CA THR A 86 6.73 -5.38 15.19
C THR A 86 7.70 -4.50 15.95
N ILE A 87 7.92 -4.82 17.23
CA ILE A 87 9.06 -4.26 17.97
C ILE A 87 10.32 -5.01 17.52
N ALA A 88 11.33 -4.27 17.09
CA ALA A 88 12.60 -4.85 16.66
C ALA A 88 13.31 -5.55 17.83
N ALA A 89 14.02 -6.64 17.54
CA ALA A 89 14.88 -7.30 18.51
C ALA A 89 16.16 -6.49 18.78
N THR A 90 16.56 -5.61 17.86
CA THR A 90 17.78 -4.80 17.93
C THR A 90 17.53 -3.38 17.36
N PRO A 91 17.64 -2.31 18.17
CA PRO A 91 17.62 -2.35 19.63
C PRO A 91 16.25 -2.85 20.12
N ALA A 92 16.25 -3.83 21.03
CA ALA A 92 15.04 -4.23 21.74
C ALA A 92 14.45 -3.05 22.51
N ALA A 93 13.12 -3.02 22.64
CA ALA A 93 12.46 -2.04 23.50
C ALA A 93 12.99 -2.16 24.93
N SER A 94 13.53 -1.05 25.43
CA SER A 94 14.17 -0.89 26.73
C SER A 94 13.48 0.25 27.49
N THR A 95 14.02 0.67 28.63
CA THR A 95 13.45 1.78 29.40
C THR A 95 13.38 3.08 28.59
N THR A 96 14.39 3.37 27.76
CA THR A 96 14.55 4.67 27.10
C THR A 96 14.49 4.65 25.58
N VAL A 97 14.54 3.46 24.97
CA VAL A 97 14.63 3.29 23.51
C VAL A 97 13.67 2.23 23.05
N TYR A 98 13.04 2.45 21.91
CA TYR A 98 12.36 1.43 21.14
C TYR A 98 12.70 1.60 19.66
N CYS A 99 12.51 0.52 18.92
CA CYS A 99 12.52 0.58 17.47
C CYS A 99 11.41 -0.32 16.93
N LEU A 100 10.58 0.23 16.06
CA LEU A 100 9.48 -0.48 15.41
C LEU A 100 9.86 -0.76 13.97
N ASN A 101 9.62 -1.97 13.48
CA ASN A 101 9.72 -2.34 12.08
C ASN A 101 8.32 -2.50 11.49
N ALA A 102 8.11 -2.09 10.24
CA ALA A 102 6.91 -2.39 9.48
C ALA A 102 7.22 -2.95 8.10
N ASP A 103 6.54 -4.05 7.77
CA ASP A 103 6.53 -4.68 6.46
C ASP A 103 5.12 -4.66 5.86
N HIS A 104 5.04 -4.73 4.53
CA HIS A 104 3.78 -4.98 3.83
C HIS A 104 3.89 -6.25 2.98
N ALA A 105 2.96 -7.18 3.13
CA ALA A 105 2.99 -8.54 2.55
C ALA A 105 3.15 -8.61 1.02
N LYS A 106 2.96 -7.49 0.31
CA LYS A 106 3.11 -7.36 -1.15
C LYS A 106 4.39 -6.66 -1.61
N LEU A 107 5.25 -6.19 -0.71
CA LEU A 107 6.54 -5.57 -1.05
C LEU A 107 7.67 -6.62 -1.24
N GLY A 108 7.50 -7.85 -0.74
CA GLY A 108 8.33 -9.03 -1.06
C GLY A 108 9.76 -8.97 -0.52
N ALA A 109 10.37 -10.13 -0.24
CA ALA A 109 11.68 -10.23 0.44
C ALA A 109 12.89 -9.63 -0.32
N ALA A 110 12.77 -9.32 -1.62
CA ALA A 110 13.80 -8.59 -2.39
C ALA A 110 13.61 -7.05 -2.35
N GLY A 111 12.55 -6.61 -1.68
CA GLY A 111 12.17 -5.24 -1.37
C GLY A 111 11.61 -5.14 0.04
N SER A 112 12.13 -5.93 0.99
CA SER A 112 11.98 -5.73 2.44
C SER A 112 12.60 -4.38 2.81
N VAL A 113 11.94 -3.32 2.40
CA VAL A 113 12.03 -2.03 3.08
C VAL A 113 11.18 -2.19 4.34
N ASP A 114 11.78 -2.88 5.31
CA ASP A 114 11.35 -2.89 6.70
C ASP A 114 11.43 -1.43 7.15
N PHE A 115 10.40 -0.62 6.96
CA PHE A 115 10.50 0.75 7.41
C PHE A 115 10.65 0.70 8.93
N HIS A 116 11.56 1.51 9.48
CA HIS A 116 11.72 1.58 10.91
C HIS A 116 11.44 2.96 11.47
N LEU A 117 10.97 3.00 12.71
CA LEU A 117 10.86 4.22 13.50
C LEU A 117 11.44 3.97 14.89
N ASN A 118 12.41 4.81 15.27
CA ASN A 118 13.06 4.79 16.58
C ASN A 118 12.72 6.07 17.35
N SER A 119 12.66 5.99 18.69
CA SER A 119 12.47 7.11 19.62
C SER A 119 13.46 8.27 19.43
N THR A 120 14.60 8.06 18.77
CA THR A 120 15.63 9.10 18.57
C THR A 120 15.42 9.92 17.29
N VAL A 121 14.95 9.28 16.21
CA VAL A 121 14.82 9.91 14.89
C VAL A 121 13.39 10.44 14.65
N GLY A 122 12.39 9.83 15.29
CA GLY A 122 10.99 10.29 15.25
C GLY A 122 10.35 10.31 13.86
N LYS A 123 11.00 9.68 12.86
CA LYS A 123 10.55 9.64 11.47
C LYS A 123 10.79 8.24 10.90
N PRO A 124 9.85 7.71 10.08
CA PRO A 124 10.06 6.46 9.37
C PRO A 124 11.27 6.53 8.42
N ALA A 125 12.25 5.66 8.62
CA ALA A 125 13.41 5.47 7.78
C ALA A 125 13.33 4.12 7.04
N ALA A 126 14.09 3.96 5.97
CA ALA A 126 14.15 2.71 5.22
C ALA A 126 15.10 1.70 5.87
N ASN A 127 14.85 0.40 5.61
CA ASN A 127 15.55 -0.77 6.16
C ASN A 127 15.28 -1.01 7.64
N ALA A 128 15.51 -2.24 8.13
CA ALA A 128 15.22 -2.59 9.52
C ALA A 128 16.03 -1.75 10.52
N CYS A 129 15.53 -1.70 11.75
CA CYS A 129 16.31 -1.24 12.90
C CYS A 129 17.69 -1.92 12.94
N ALA A 130 18.75 -1.11 13.09
CA ALA A 130 20.13 -1.55 13.26
C ALA A 130 20.55 -1.41 14.74
#